data_AF-A0AA41RVX5-F1
#
_entry.id   AF-A0AA41RVX5-F1
#
_cell.length_a   1.000
_cell.length_b   1.000
_cell.length_c   1.000
_cell.angle_alpha   90.00
_cell.angle_beta   90.00
_cell.angle_gamma   90.00
#
_symmetry.space_group_name_H-M   'P 1'
#
loop_
_entity.id
_entity.type
_entity.pdbx_description
1 polymer ?
#
loop_
_entity_poly.entity_id
_entity_poly.type
_entity_poly.pdbx_seq_one_letter_code
_entity_poly.pdbx_strand_id
1 'polypeptide(L)'
;LQNYYEAMRLEIDPYDRSYILYNIGLIHTSNGEHTKALEYYFRALERNPFLPQAFNNMAGDSEIAEAWSDQAAEYWKQAIALTPGNYIEAHNWLKITRRFE
;
A
#
# COMPACT_ATOMS: atom_id res chain seq x y z
N LEU A 1 -4.01 -17.35 -4.37
CA LEU A 1 -2.70 -16.82 -3.94
C LEU A 1 -1.50 -17.56 -4.53
N GLN A 2 -1.48 -18.90 -4.58
CA GLN A 2 -0.32 -19.67 -5.07
C GLN A 2 0.23 -19.21 -6.44
N ASN A 3 -0.64 -18.97 -7.42
CA ASN A 3 -0.23 -18.47 -8.74
C ASN A 3 0.41 -17.07 -8.69
N TYR A 4 -0.06 -16.18 -7.79
CA TYR A 4 0.52 -14.85 -7.63
C TYR A 4 1.90 -14.90 -6.96
N TYR A 5 2.10 -15.80 -5.99
CA TYR A 5 3.41 -15.98 -5.39
C TYR A 5 4.43 -16.57 -6.37
N GLU A 6 3.99 -17.49 -7.23
CA GLU A 6 4.85 -18.01 -8.29
C GLU A 6 5.16 -16.93 -9.34
N ALA A 7 4.17 -16.15 -9.76
CA ALA A 7 4.39 -15.00 -10.64
C ALA A 7 5.37 -13.99 -10.04
N MET A 8 5.23 -13.66 -8.75
CA MET A 8 6.15 -12.76 -8.04
C MET A 8 7.59 -13.30 -8.00
N ARG A 9 7.75 -14.62 -7.91
CA ARG A 9 9.06 -15.30 -7.90
C ARG A 9 9.74 -15.24 -9.26
N LEU A 10 8.96 -15.40 -10.34
CA LEU A 10 9.46 -15.45 -11.72
C LEU A 10 9.68 -14.06 -12.32
N GLU A 11 8.80 -13.12 -12.02
CA GLU A 11 8.95 -11.74 -12.47
C GLU A 11 10.21 -11.15 -11.83
N ILE A 12 11.04 -10.44 -12.58
CA ILE A 12 12.26 -9.79 -12.08
C ILE A 12 12.15 -8.28 -12.13
N ASP A 13 11.27 -7.75 -12.99
CA ASP A 13 11.07 -6.32 -13.12
C ASP A 13 10.38 -5.76 -11.86
N PRO A 14 10.95 -4.73 -11.22
CA PRO A 14 10.36 -4.13 -10.02
C PRO A 14 8.97 -3.52 -10.25
N TYR A 15 8.72 -2.93 -11.42
CA TYR A 15 7.44 -2.30 -11.75
C TYR A 15 6.38 -3.37 -11.97
N ASP A 16 6.65 -4.42 -12.73
CA ASP A 16 5.70 -5.52 -12.91
C ASP A 16 5.43 -6.27 -11.60
N ARG A 17 6.46 -6.48 -10.77
CA ARG A 17 6.31 -7.01 -9.41
C ARG A 17 5.39 -6.14 -8.54
N SER A 18 5.39 -4.82 -8.71
CA SER A 18 4.51 -3.93 -7.95
C SER A 18 3.03 -4.23 -8.20
N TYR A 19 2.65 -4.53 -9.44
CA TYR A 19 1.27 -4.90 -9.79
C TYR A 19 0.88 -6.28 -9.22
N ILE A 20 1.82 -7.23 -9.19
CA ILE A 20 1.60 -8.55 -8.58
C ILE A 20 1.35 -8.39 -7.08
N LEU A 21 2.19 -7.61 -6.38
CA LEU A 21 2.03 -7.29 -4.95
C LEU A 21 0.70 -6.58 -4.67
N TYR A 22 0.34 -5.59 -5.50
CA TYR A 22 -0.94 -4.89 -5.42
C TYR A 22 -2.13 -5.85 -5.56
N ASN A 23 -2.09 -6.77 -6.53
CA ASN A 23 -3.16 -7.75 -6.73
C ASN A 23 -3.27 -8.74 -5.56
N ILE A 24 -2.16 -9.11 -4.92
CA ILE A 24 -2.19 -9.88 -3.67
C ILE A 24 -2.88 -9.08 -2.55
N GLY A 25 -2.57 -7.78 -2.45
CA GLY A 25 -3.25 -6.86 -1.53
C GLY A 25 -4.76 -6.82 -1.74
N LEU A 26 -5.22 -6.72 -3.00
CA LEU A 26 -6.64 -6.76 -3.35
C LEU A 26 -7.33 -8.04 -2.88
N ILE A 27 -6.67 -9.18 -3.04
CA ILE A 27 -7.20 -10.47 -2.57
C ILE A 27 -7.34 -10.47 -1.05
N HIS A 28 -6.35 -9.96 -0.32
CA HIS A 28 -6.44 -9.84 1.14
C HIS A 28 -7.54 -8.85 1.57
N THR A 29 -7.70 -7.72 0.87
CA THR A 29 -8.83 -6.80 1.09
C THR A 29 -10.17 -7.51 0.90
N SER A 30 -10.33 -8.28 -0.18
CA SER A 30 -11.56 -9.04 -0.45
C SER A 30 -11.85 -10.11 0.61
N ASN A 31 -10.82 -10.61 1.30
CA ASN A 31 -10.97 -11.59 2.39
C ASN A 31 -11.18 -10.94 3.76
N GLY A 32 -11.22 -9.60 3.86
CA GLY A 32 -11.28 -8.88 5.14
C GLY A 32 -9.95 -8.88 5.91
N GLU A 33 -8.86 -9.32 5.29
CA GLU A 33 -7.52 -9.40 5.88
C GLU A 33 -6.78 -8.04 5.73
N HIS A 34 -7.39 -6.97 6.24
CA HIS A 34 -6.97 -5.59 5.99
C HIS A 34 -5.51 -5.29 6.39
N THR A 35 -5.05 -5.80 7.53
CA THR A 35 -3.64 -5.67 7.97
C THR A 35 -2.66 -6.19 6.92
N LYS A 36 -2.93 -7.37 6.36
CA LYS A 36 -2.06 -7.97 5.33
C LYS A 36 -2.18 -7.23 4.02
N ALA A 37 -3.39 -6.77 3.68
CA ALA A 37 -3.60 -5.96 2.49
C ALA A 37 -2.73 -4.69 2.53
N LEU A 38 -2.72 -3.97 3.67
CA LEU A 38 -1.86 -2.80 3.87
C LEU A 38 -0.37 -3.13 3.68
N GLU A 39 0.11 -4.24 4.23
CA GLU A 39 1.50 -4.68 4.05
C GLU A 39 1.84 -4.89 2.56
N TYR A 40 0.96 -5.56 1.82
CA TYR A 40 1.19 -5.82 0.39
C TYR A 40 1.10 -4.56 -0.48
N TYR A 41 0.18 -3.65 -0.17
CA TYR A 41 0.12 -2.36 -0.86
C TYR A 41 1.35 -1.50 -0.57
N PHE A 42 1.83 -1.48 0.68
CA PHE A 42 3.06 -0.79 1.04
C PHE A 42 4.25 -1.36 0.26
N ARG A 43 4.39 -2.69 0.23
CA ARG A 43 5.44 -3.37 -0.55
C ARG A 43 5.33 -3.10 -2.05
N ALA A 44 4.13 -2.94 -2.60
CA ALA A 44 3.94 -2.55 -3.99
C ALA A 44 4.49 -1.14 -4.24
N LEU A 45 4.21 -0.21 -3.33
CA LEU A 45 4.65 1.18 -3.41
C LEU A 45 6.15 1.36 -3.17
N GLU A 46 6.78 0.53 -2.33
CA GLU A 46 8.24 0.47 -2.22
C GLU A 46 8.92 0.14 -3.56
N ARG A 47 8.24 -0.59 -4.46
CA ARG A 47 8.76 -0.93 -5.79
C ARG A 47 8.37 0.09 -6.84
N ASN A 48 7.13 0.58 -6.78
CA ASN A 48 6.61 1.59 -7.68
C ASN A 48 5.84 2.64 -6.87
N PRO A 49 6.52 3.74 -6.47
CA PRO A 49 5.87 4.83 -5.74
C PRO A 49 4.73 5.49 -6.54
N PHE A 50 4.75 5.35 -7.87
CA PHE A 50 3.73 5.91 -8.78
C PHE A 50 2.60 4.91 -9.07
N LEU A 51 2.13 4.20 -8.04
CA LEU A 51 1.00 3.28 -8.12
C LEU A 51 -0.21 3.82 -7.33
N PRO A 52 -0.96 4.81 -7.88
CA PRO A 52 -2.01 5.50 -7.14
C PRO A 52 -3.15 4.57 -6.67
N GLN A 53 -3.36 3.44 -7.34
CA GLN A 53 -4.34 2.44 -6.92
C GLN A 53 -3.97 1.78 -5.59
N ALA A 54 -2.69 1.47 -5.36
CA ALA A 54 -2.23 0.93 -4.09
C ALA A 54 -2.37 1.98 -2.98
N PHE A 55 -2.07 3.23 -3.30
CA PHE A 55 -2.28 4.35 -2.39
C PHE A 55 -3.74 4.50 -1.95
N ASN A 56 -4.67 4.55 -2.92
CA ASN A 56 -6.09 4.69 -2.64
C ASN A 56 -6.63 3.54 -1.77
N ASN A 57 -6.17 2.31 -2.02
CA ASN A 57 -6.59 1.17 -1.22
C ASN A 57 -6.02 1.16 0.21
N MET A 58 -4.84 1.74 0.43
CA MET A 58 -4.27 1.93 1.77
C MET A 58 -4.90 3.10 2.53
N ALA A 59 -5.24 4.18 1.83
CA ALA A 59 -5.98 5.31 2.39
C ALA A 59 -7.38 4.90 2.87
N GLY A 60 -7.93 3.80 2.33
CA GLY A 60 -9.17 3.16 2.76
C GLY A 60 -10.42 3.87 2.25
N ASP A 61 -11.49 3.11 2.08
CA ASP A 61 -12.84 3.64 1.94
C ASP A 61 -13.46 3.83 3.34
N SER A 62 -14.27 4.87 3.49
CA SER A 62 -14.66 5.52 4.76
C SER A 62 -15.30 4.61 5.83
N GLU A 63 -15.73 3.39 5.49
CA GLU A 63 -16.50 2.52 6.40
C GLU A 63 -15.65 1.57 7.24
N ILE A 64 -14.41 1.24 6.84
CA ILE A 64 -13.50 0.37 7.61
C ILE A 64 -12.36 1.20 8.24
N ALA A 65 -12.50 2.53 8.19
CA ALA A 65 -11.38 3.44 8.07
C ALA A 65 -10.58 3.62 9.36
N GLU A 66 -11.17 3.63 10.55
CA GLU A 66 -10.46 4.20 11.71
C GLU A 66 -9.33 3.29 12.25
N ALA A 67 -9.62 1.99 12.43
CA ALA A 67 -8.64 1.04 12.96
C ALA A 67 -7.44 0.81 12.02
N TRP A 68 -7.66 0.88 10.71
CA TRP A 68 -6.62 0.63 9.70
C TRP A 68 -5.95 1.91 9.20
N SER A 69 -6.59 3.08 9.34
CA SER A 69 -5.97 4.36 8.98
C SER A 69 -4.74 4.66 9.82
N ASP A 70 -4.72 4.27 11.09
CA ASP A 70 -3.55 4.46 11.94
C ASP A 70 -2.38 3.58 11.48
N GLN A 71 -2.66 2.32 11.15
CA GLN A 71 -1.64 1.43 10.58
C GLN A 71 -1.16 1.88 9.19
N ALA A 72 -2.08 2.34 8.33
CA ALA A 72 -1.75 2.90 7.03
C ALA A 72 -0.88 4.15 7.19
N ALA A 73 -1.15 5.00 8.18
CA ALA A 73 -0.33 6.17 8.48
C ALA A 73 1.09 5.79 8.87
N GLU A 74 1.28 4.75 9.67
CA GLU A 74 2.62 4.27 10.01
C GLU A 74 3.40 3.78 8.78
N TYR A 75 2.73 3.05 7.87
CA TYR A 75 3.35 2.70 6.59
C TYR A 75 3.68 3.92 5.74
N TRP A 76 2.83 4.95 5.74
CA TRP A 76 3.11 6.20 5.02
C TRP A 76 4.28 6.98 5.60
N LYS A 77 4.38 7.08 6.92
CA LYS A 77 5.54 7.68 7.59
C LYS A 77 6.83 6.95 7.19
N GLN A 78 6.79 5.62 7.12
CA GLN A 78 7.93 4.82 6.65
C GLN A 78 8.26 5.07 5.18
N ALA A 79 7.26 5.04 4.28
CA ALA A 79 7.44 5.31 2.85
C ALA A 79 8.08 6.69 2.61
N ILE A 80 7.55 7.72 3.27
CA ILE A 80 8.06 9.10 3.22
C ILE A 80 9.49 9.16 3.72
N ALA A 81 9.82 8.50 4.84
CA ALA A 81 11.18 8.48 5.36
C ALA A 81 12.19 7.83 4.39
N LEU A 82 11.75 6.80 3.64
CA LEU A 82 12.58 6.12 2.64
C LEU A 82 12.72 6.96 1.36
N THR A 83 11.69 7.69 0.94
CA THR A 83 11.73 8.46 -0.30
C THR A 83 10.89 9.75 -0.19
N PRO A 84 11.42 10.81 0.43
CA PRO A 84 10.65 12.01 0.78
C PRO A 84 10.01 12.75 -0.39
N GLY A 85 10.52 12.56 -1.62
CA GLY A 85 10.03 13.24 -2.82
C GLY A 85 8.93 12.50 -3.59
N ASN A 86 8.66 11.22 -3.27
CA ASN A 86 7.87 10.35 -4.14
C ASN A 86 6.45 10.07 -3.63
N TYR A 87 6.10 10.57 -2.43
CA TYR A 87 4.85 10.24 -1.76
C TYR A 87 4.04 11.51 -1.39
N ILE A 88 3.85 12.41 -2.36
CA ILE A 88 3.13 13.68 -2.17
C ILE A 88 1.68 13.41 -1.71
N GLU A 89 1.05 12.38 -2.28
CA GLU A 89 -0.30 11.94 -1.92
C GLU A 89 -0.35 11.46 -0.46
N ALA A 90 0.67 10.74 0.00
CA ALA A 90 0.76 10.29 1.39
C ALA A 90 0.94 11.45 2.37
N HIS A 91 1.77 12.43 2.03
CA HIS A 91 1.89 13.67 2.81
C HIS A 91 0.56 14.40 2.93
N ASN A 92 -0.16 14.55 1.82
CA ASN A 92 -1.46 15.23 1.79
C ASN A 92 -2.49 14.47 2.62
N TRP A 93 -2.55 13.14 2.46
CA TRP A 93 -3.48 12.31 3.20
C TRP A 93 -3.21 12.35 4.71
N LEU A 94 -1.96 12.20 5.16
CA LEU A 94 -1.58 12.29 6.57
C LEU A 94 -1.96 13.65 7.19
N LYS A 95 -1.80 14.73 6.43
CA LYS A 95 -2.18 16.08 6.87
C LYS A 95 -3.71 16.22 7.00
N ILE A 96 -4.46 15.76 6.01
CA ILE A 96 -5.94 15.82 6.00
C ILE A 96 -6.51 14.97 7.14
N THR A 97 -5.94 13.80 7.37
CA THR A 97 -6.39 12.85 8.40
C THR A 97 -5.82 13.13 9.79
N ARG A 98 -5.01 14.20 9.94
CA ARG A 98 -4.34 14.62 11.18
C ARG A 98 -3.45 13.54 11.81
N ARG A 99 -2.81 12.72 10.97
CA ARG A 99 -1.92 11.61 11.35
C ARG A 99 -0.45 11.90 11.06
N PHE A 100 -0.11 13.16 10.80
CA PHE A 100 1.25 13.59 10.46
C PHE A 100 2.17 13.75 11.68
N GLU A 101 1.61 13.88 12.88
CA GLU A 101 2.34 14.09 14.14
C GLU A 101 2.73 12.78 14.84
#